data_AF-A0A9D7GF48-F1
#
_entry.id   AF-A0A9D7GF48-F1
#
_cell.length_a   1.000
_cell.length_b   1.000
_cell.length_c   1.000
_cell.angle_alpha   90.00
_cell.angle_beta   90.00
_cell.angle_gamma   90.00
#
_symmetry.space_group_name_H-M   'P 1'
#
loop_
_entity.id
_entity.type
_entity.pdbx_description
1 polymer ?
#
loop_
_entity_poly.entity_id
_entity_poly.type
_entity_poly.pdbx_seq_one_letter_code
_entity_poly.pdbx_strand_id
1 'polypeptide(L)'
;MIEDWIKTKDQTGEDVYIGEIEYRPFAQQGNRDNKYRLLVKKKLRKDGQLNMFTNESYDYHAIVTNDFSSSLDEAIKSIIEEALVRNNLIF
;
A
#
# COMPACT_ATOMS: atom_id res chain seq x y z
N MET A 1 -9.12 -9.44 3.15
CA MET A 1 -7.93 -9.48 4.03
C MET A 1 -6.72 -9.72 3.12
N ILE A 2 -5.59 -9.08 3.36
CA ILE A 2 -4.37 -9.34 2.57
C ILE A 2 -3.62 -10.48 3.25
N GLU A 3 -3.53 -11.60 2.55
CA GLU A 3 -2.87 -12.82 3.04
C GLU A 3 -1.43 -12.90 2.52
N ASP A 4 -1.22 -12.51 1.26
CA ASP A 4 0.08 -12.54 0.60
C ASP A 4 0.81 -11.21 0.73
N TRP A 5 1.89 -11.23 1.52
CA TRP A 5 2.77 -10.08 1.72
C TRP A 5 4.12 -10.31 1.05
N ILE A 6 4.50 -9.43 0.14
CA ILE A 6 5.79 -9.45 -0.54
C ILE A 6 6.78 -8.64 0.28
N LYS A 7 7.84 -9.29 0.75
CA LYS A 7 8.93 -8.62 1.45
C LYS A 7 9.88 -8.00 0.42
N THR A 8 10.16 -6.70 0.57
CA THR A 8 11.10 -5.95 -0.27
C THR A 8 11.83 -4.89 0.55
N LYS A 9 12.62 -4.05 -0.11
CA LYS A 9 13.33 -2.93 0.50
C LYS A 9 12.78 -1.61 -0.03
N ASP A 10 12.68 -0.62 0.83
CA ASP A 10 12.45 0.77 0.40
C ASP A 10 13.75 1.41 -0.10
N GLN A 11 13.68 2.66 -0.58
CA GLN A 11 14.88 3.36 -1.07
C GLN A 11 15.94 3.63 0.01
N THR A 12 15.61 3.47 1.30
CA THR A 12 16.55 3.60 2.41
C THR A 12 17.22 2.28 2.77
N GLY A 13 16.83 1.18 2.10
CA GLY A 13 17.31 -0.17 2.35
C GLY A 13 16.57 -0.90 3.49
N GLU A 14 15.56 -0.27 4.07
CA GLU A 14 14.76 -0.81 5.17
C GLU A 14 13.74 -1.83 4.65
N ASP A 15 13.52 -2.89 5.42
CA ASP A 15 12.57 -3.93 5.07
C ASP A 15 11.14 -3.39 5.14
N VAL A 16 10.39 -3.59 4.05
CA VAL A 16 8.97 -3.27 3.95
C VAL A 16 8.21 -4.46 3.39
N TYR A 17 6.92 -4.52 3.71
CA TYR A 17 6.02 -5.53 3.16
C TYR A 17 4.97 -4.86 2.31
N ILE A 18 4.70 -5.40 1.13
CA ILE A 18 3.70 -4.87 0.21
C ILE A 18 2.65 -5.94 -0.04
N GLY A 19 1.40 -5.55 0.10
CA GLY A 19 0.23 -6.35 -0.16
C GLY A 19 -0.61 -5.74 -1.27
N GLU A 20 -1.31 -6.57 -2.01
CA GLU A 20 -2.26 -6.16 -3.05
C GLU A 20 -3.63 -6.77 -2.77
N ILE A 21 -4.69 -6.01 -3.03
CA ILE A 21 -6.05 -6.57 -3.09
C ILE A 21 -6.86 -5.87 -4.20
N GLU A 22 -7.58 -6.66 -5.01
CA GLU A 22 -8.60 -6.15 -5.93
C GLU A 22 -9.86 -5.82 -5.12
N TYR A 23 -10.42 -4.62 -5.30
CA TYR A 23 -11.65 -4.21 -4.63
C TYR A 23 -12.60 -3.45 -5.58
N ARG A 24 -13.90 -3.48 -5.26
CA ARG A 24 -14.98 -2.86 -6.06
C ARG A 24 -15.86 -1.97 -5.18
N PRO A 25 -15.51 -0.68 -5.01
CA PRO A 25 -16.14 0.21 -4.02
C PRO A 25 -17.62 0.53 -4.29
N PHE A 26 -18.11 0.32 -5.51
CA PHE A 26 -19.45 0.79 -5.92
C PHE A 26 -20.29 -0.30 -6.60
N ALA A 27 -20.08 -1.57 -6.23
CA ALA A 27 -20.79 -2.71 -6.84
C ALA A 27 -22.34 -2.56 -6.77
N GLN A 28 -22.85 -1.81 -5.79
CA GLN A 28 -24.29 -1.57 -5.60
C GLN A 28 -24.85 -0.40 -6.44
N GLN A 29 -24.04 0.56 -6.88
CA GLN A 29 -24.50 1.78 -7.58
C GLN A 29 -24.57 1.63 -9.12
N GLY A 30 -24.63 0.40 -9.63
CA GLY A 30 -24.88 0.13 -11.06
C GLY A 30 -23.66 0.15 -11.97
N ASN A 31 -22.50 0.64 -11.50
CA ASN A 31 -21.23 0.56 -12.23
C ASN A 31 -20.43 -0.67 -11.75
N ARG A 32 -20.92 -1.86 -12.11
CA ARG A 32 -20.46 -3.17 -11.59
C ARG A 32 -19.04 -3.55 -12.03
N ASP A 33 -18.53 -2.90 -13.08
CA ASP A 33 -17.29 -3.33 -13.75
C ASP A 33 -16.06 -2.52 -13.35
N ASN A 34 -16.21 -1.50 -12.51
CA ASN A 34 -15.07 -0.71 -12.03
C ASN A 34 -14.31 -1.48 -10.95
N LYS A 35 -13.28 -2.19 -11.40
CA LYS A 35 -12.26 -2.80 -10.56
C LYS A 35 -11.24 -1.74 -10.15
N TYR A 36 -10.79 -1.84 -8.92
CA TYR A 36 -9.68 -1.07 -8.39
C TYR A 36 -8.70 -1.99 -7.70
N ARG A 37 -7.45 -1.57 -7.68
CA ARG A 37 -6.33 -2.23 -7.02
C ARG A 37 -5.94 -1.37 -5.83
N LEU A 38 -5.94 -1.98 -4.65
CA LEU A 38 -5.42 -1.37 -3.44
C LEU A 38 -4.05 -1.98 -3.16
N LEU A 39 -3.03 -1.14 -3.20
CA LEU A 39 -1.66 -1.49 -2.82
C LEU A 39 -1.44 -0.97 -1.41
N VAL A 40 -0.97 -1.83 -0.52
CA VAL A 40 -0.72 -1.49 0.88
C VAL A 40 0.73 -1.80 1.20
N LYS A 41 1.49 -0.79 1.61
CA LYS A 41 2.82 -0.95 2.17
C LYS A 41 2.73 -0.89 3.69
N LYS A 42 3.35 -1.84 4.39
CA LYS A 42 3.59 -1.77 5.84
C LYS A 42 5.08 -1.75 6.15
N LYS A 43 5.47 -0.83 7.03
CA LYS A 43 6.85 -0.62 7.48
C LYS A 43 6.94 -0.72 8.99
N LEU A 44 7.93 -1.44 9.49
CA LEU A 44 8.08 -1.63 10.94
C LEU A 44 8.39 -0.28 11.60
N ARG A 45 7.64 0.05 12.66
CA ARG A 45 7.90 1.26 13.43
C ARG A 45 9.17 1.10 14.27
N LYS A 46 10.04 2.11 14.23
CA LYS A 46 11.29 2.12 15.00
C LYS A 46 11.07 2.29 16.50
N ASP A 47 9.98 2.95 16.88
CA ASP A 47 9.62 3.22 18.27
C ASP A 47 8.97 2.01 18.97
N GLY A 48 8.63 0.96 18.22
CA GLY A 48 7.93 -0.22 18.73
C GLY A 48 6.52 0.04 19.24
N GLN A 49 5.97 1.25 19.03
CA GLN A 49 4.62 1.57 19.45
C GLN A 49 3.61 0.86 18.57
N LEU A 50 2.49 0.42 19.17
CA LEU A 50 1.40 -0.21 18.43
C LEU A 50 0.58 0.84 17.71
N ASN A 51 0.23 0.57 16.47
CA ASN A 51 -0.76 1.34 15.73
C ASN A 51 -2.14 1.11 16.36
N MET A 52 -2.85 2.19 16.70
CA MET A 52 -4.14 2.14 17.38
C MET A 52 -5.24 1.38 16.60
N PHE A 53 -5.12 1.29 15.28
CA PHE A 53 -6.14 0.67 14.42
C PHE A 53 -5.85 -0.80 14.12
N THR A 54 -4.57 -1.17 13.96
CA THR A 54 -4.19 -2.54 13.57
C THR A 54 -3.68 -3.36 14.75
N ASN A 55 -3.36 -2.72 15.88
CA ASN A 55 -2.70 -3.34 17.02
C ASN A 55 -1.36 -4.02 16.65
N GLU A 56 -0.73 -3.58 15.54
CA GLU A 56 0.60 -4.02 15.11
C GLU A 56 1.59 -2.84 15.19
N SER A 57 2.88 -3.13 15.39
CA SER A 57 3.95 -2.12 15.40
C SER A 57 4.40 -1.72 13.99
N TYR A 58 3.45 -1.48 13.09
CA TYR A 58 3.70 -1.12 11.69
C TYR A 58 2.98 0.19 11.32
N ASP A 59 3.63 0.99 10.47
CA ASP A 59 3.01 2.09 9.76
C ASP A 59 2.54 1.61 8.39
N TYR A 60 1.30 1.94 8.03
CA TYR A 60 0.67 1.52 6.79
C TYR A 60 0.47 2.72 5.87
N HIS A 61 0.84 2.55 4.60
CA HIS A 61 0.56 3.49 3.52
C HIS A 61 -0.16 2.75 2.42
N ALA A 62 -1.21 3.35 1.86
CA ALA A 62 -2.00 2.70 0.84
C ALA A 62 -2.24 3.61 -0.35
N ILE A 63 -2.20 3.03 -1.55
CA ILE A 63 -2.55 3.66 -2.81
C ILE A 63 -3.69 2.88 -3.43
N VAL A 64 -4.72 3.60 -3.88
CA VAL A 64 -5.78 3.07 -4.72
C VAL A 64 -5.46 3.46 -6.15
N THR A 65 -5.49 2.49 -7.06
CA THR A 65 -5.34 2.71 -8.50
C THR A 65 -6.36 1.91 -9.29
N ASN A 66 -6.75 2.40 -10.46
CA ASN A 66 -7.51 1.63 -11.46
C ASN A 66 -6.58 1.07 -12.56
N ASP A 67 -5.26 1.16 -12.37
CA ASP A 67 -4.27 0.64 -13.29
C ASP A 67 -4.01 -0.85 -13.03
N PHE A 68 -4.48 -1.67 -13.98
CA PHE A 68 -4.22 -3.10 -14.08
C PHE A 68 -3.30 -3.44 -15.26
N SER A 69 -2.85 -2.43 -16.01
CA SER A 69 -1.93 -2.62 -17.12
C SER A 69 -0.50 -2.79 -16.64
N SER A 70 -0.12 -2.08 -15.57
CA SER A 70 1.16 -2.27 -14.91
C SER A 70 1.25 -3.61 -14.19
N SER A 71 2.44 -4.20 -14.32
CA SER A 71 2.85 -5.37 -13.56
C SER A 71 2.89 -5.08 -12.06
N LEU A 72 2.84 -6.14 -11.25
CA LEU A 72 2.95 -6.02 -9.80
C LEU A 72 4.28 -5.34 -9.38
N ASP A 73 5.37 -5.63 -10.08
CA ASP A 73 6.68 -5.03 -9.80
C ASP A 73 6.70 -3.51 -10.07
N GLU A 74 6.02 -3.05 -11.12
CA GLU A 74 5.87 -1.63 -11.42
C GLU A 74 4.97 -0.92 -10.40
N ALA A 75 3.86 -1.57 -10.03
CA ALA A 75 2.97 -1.11 -8.98
C ALA A 75 3.69 -0.98 -7.62
N ILE A 76 4.52 -1.96 -7.28
CA ILE A 76 5.40 -1.97 -6.09
C ILE A 76 6.37 -0.78 -6.12
N LYS A 77 7.01 -0.51 -7.26
CA LYS A 77 7.91 0.65 -7.40
C LYS A 77 7.18 1.96 -7.13
N SER A 78 5.97 2.11 -7.70
CA SER A 78 5.15 3.31 -7.51
C SER A 78 4.83 3.60 -6.03
N ILE A 79 4.44 2.60 -5.23
CA ILE A 79 4.14 2.79 -3.80
C ILE A 79 5.39 2.98 -2.91
N ILE A 80 6.54 2.50 -3.38
CA ILE A 80 7.82 2.78 -2.72
C ILE A 80 8.20 4.25 -2.93
N GLU A 81 8.09 4.74 -4.17
CA GLU A 81 8.45 6.12 -4.57
C GLU A 81 7.48 7.18 -4.02
N GLU A 82 6.16 6.93 -3.97
CA GLU A 82 5.17 7.91 -3.48
C GLU A 82 5.44 8.34 -2.03
N ALA A 83 6.02 7.46 -1.22
CA ALA A 83 6.33 7.77 0.18
C ALA A 83 7.46 8.80 0.36
N LEU A 84 8.27 9.09 -0.67
CA LEU A 84 9.22 10.22 -0.64
C LEU A 84 8.52 11.56 -0.83
N VAL A 85 7.59 11.62 -1.78
CA VAL A 85 6.93 12.88 -2.15
C VAL A 85 6.16 13.43 -0.96
N ARG A 86 5.48 12.57 -0.20
CA ARG A 86 4.77 12.99 1.01
C ARG A 86 5.68 13.38 2.18
N ASN A 87 6.83 12.73 2.36
CA ASN A 87 7.76 13.06 3.43
C ASN A 87 8.55 14.37 3.19
N ASN A 88 8.53 14.90 1.96
CA ASN A 88 9.10 16.20 1.61
C ASN A 88 8.05 17.33 1.49
N LEU A 89 6.77 17.05 1.77
CA LEU A 89 5.71 18.05 1.81
C LEU A 89 5.36 18.35 3.27
N ILE A 90 6.11 19.27 3.86
CA ILE A 90 5.67 20.05 5.01
C ILE A 90 4.62 21.04 4.49
N PHE A 91 3.36 20.85 4.87
CA PHE A 91 2.34 21.89 4.92
C PHE A 91 1.59 21.77 6.25
#